data_AF-X6LWN6-F1
#
_entry.id   AF-X6LWN6-F1
#
_cell.length_a   1.000
_cell.length_b   1.000
_cell.length_c   1.000
_cell.angle_alpha   90.00
_cell.angle_beta   90.00
_cell.angle_gamma   90.00
#
_symmetry.space_group_name_H-M   'P 1'
#
loop_
_entity.id
_entity.type
_entity.pdbx_description
1 polymer ?
#
loop_
_entity_poly.entity_id
_entity_poly.type
_entity_poly.pdbx_seq_one_letter_code
_entity_poly.pdbx_strand_id
1 'polypeptide(L)'
;MGNRNTTHFQNLKELPTPLSHSQCVLHKHELLICGGVPQRICYSYHTIKNEYKFICEYPRNVQLYGHCVVKLVDNNKDRSQITLLSFGSDWNRYSKHTLIMKYVSVWSDDNNNRNHPIIIGRDNDDYIGARALIGGINNHLLFITYLPKNISVFDLKTFQFIKHDTLPTNCIQYHCFVSKSENGQVQEMIKTNQKNKQNYQMLLFCEKTGLSIKYNEDNNAFQFQKLPVCDDIAPFYEYAYVCINDFILFFGGSNYPDVSKSVYKYSIRENKWMTFQDTLPSPLRDCVAILSEKDNDIHIIGGVNDKDIKVSSHMKTKVRAWDPSQL
;
A
#
# COMPACT_ATOMS: atom_id res chain seq x y z
N MET A 1 40.45 4.58 -12.49
CA MET A 1 39.63 4.53 -11.26
C MET A 1 38.19 4.75 -11.67
N GLY A 2 37.43 3.69 -11.88
CA GLY A 2 36.03 3.78 -12.29
C GLY A 2 35.13 3.87 -11.06
N ASN A 3 34.37 4.96 -10.92
CA ASN A 3 33.23 5.03 -10.01
C ASN A 3 32.22 3.97 -10.43
N ARG A 4 32.28 2.78 -9.82
CA ARG A 4 31.12 1.90 -9.78
C ARG A 4 30.11 2.59 -8.85
N ASN A 5 29.19 3.34 -9.41
CA ASN A 5 27.92 3.63 -8.75
C ASN A 5 27.21 2.28 -8.55
N THR A 6 27.51 1.58 -7.46
CA THR A 6 26.78 0.39 -7.05
C THR A 6 25.44 0.85 -6.52
N THR A 7 24.49 1.06 -7.42
CA THR A 7 23.10 1.28 -6.99
C THR A 7 22.62 0.03 -6.24
N HIS A 8 21.96 0.21 -5.09
CA HIS A 8 21.34 -0.89 -4.33
C HIS A 8 20.12 -1.50 -5.03
N PHE A 9 19.88 -1.13 -6.29
CA PHE A 9 18.73 -1.50 -7.08
C PHE A 9 19.14 -2.41 -8.23
N GLN A 10 18.46 -3.54 -8.34
CA GLN A 10 18.57 -4.46 -9.45
C GLN A 10 17.35 -4.29 -10.36
N ASN A 11 17.58 -4.02 -11.64
CA ASN A 11 16.52 -4.03 -12.64
C ASN A 11 16.04 -5.47 -12.92
N LEU A 12 14.73 -5.62 -13.06
CA LEU A 12 14.05 -6.88 -13.37
C LEU A 12 13.40 -6.80 -14.75
N LYS A 13 12.67 -7.85 -15.14
CA LYS A 13 11.89 -7.82 -16.38
C LYS A 13 10.91 -6.64 -16.34
N GLU A 14 10.95 -5.84 -17.40
CA GLU A 14 10.08 -4.68 -17.54
C GLU A 14 8.62 -5.11 -17.57
N LEU A 15 7.79 -4.26 -16.99
CA LEU A 15 6.35 -4.43 -17.00
C LEU A 15 5.82 -4.40 -18.45
N PRO A 16 4.93 -5.32 -18.86
CA PRO A 16 4.46 -5.39 -20.25
C PRO A 16 3.77 -4.11 -20.74
N THR A 17 3.26 -3.28 -19.84
CA THR A 17 2.66 -1.99 -20.19
C THR A 17 2.96 -0.96 -19.10
N PRO A 18 3.37 0.27 -19.44
CA PRO A 18 3.58 1.33 -18.47
C PRO A 18 2.29 1.66 -17.70
N LEU A 19 2.39 1.80 -16.38
CA LEU A 19 1.27 2.17 -15.51
C LEU A 19 1.73 3.02 -14.33
N SER A 20 0.81 3.85 -13.84
CA SER A 20 0.95 4.62 -12.60
C SER A 20 -0.22 4.37 -11.66
N HIS A 21 -0.07 4.70 -10.37
CA HIS A 21 -1.06 4.48 -9.31
C HIS A 21 -1.58 3.03 -9.20
N SER A 22 -0.77 2.07 -9.61
CA SER A 22 -1.13 0.65 -9.55
C SER A 22 -1.07 0.14 -8.13
N GLN A 23 -1.91 -0.85 -7.82
CA GLN A 23 -1.88 -1.54 -6.53
C GLN A 23 -1.27 -2.93 -6.72
N CYS A 24 -0.43 -3.34 -5.76
CA CYS A 24 0.21 -4.64 -5.77
C CYS A 24 -0.21 -5.47 -4.55
N VAL A 25 -0.41 -6.77 -4.76
CA VAL A 25 -0.71 -7.73 -3.70
C VAL A 25 0.23 -8.92 -3.80
N LEU A 26 0.84 -9.31 -2.67
CA LEU A 26 1.68 -10.51 -2.58
C LEU A 26 0.82 -11.76 -2.39
N HIS A 27 1.06 -12.76 -3.24
CA HIS A 27 0.54 -14.10 -3.09
C HIS A 27 1.62 -15.15 -3.36
N LYS A 28 2.20 -15.71 -2.29
CA LYS A 28 3.30 -16.69 -2.38
C LYS A 28 4.47 -16.10 -3.17
N HIS A 29 4.73 -16.62 -4.37
CA HIS A 29 5.81 -16.19 -5.27
C HIS A 29 5.34 -15.22 -6.35
N GLU A 30 4.15 -14.67 -6.20
CA GLU A 30 3.50 -13.82 -7.19
C GLU A 30 3.23 -12.43 -6.63
N LEU A 31 3.55 -11.42 -7.45
CA LEU A 31 3.11 -10.04 -7.25
C LEU A 31 1.96 -9.79 -8.21
N LEU A 32 0.76 -9.64 -7.67
CA LEU A 32 -0.43 -9.33 -8.44
C LEU A 32 -0.53 -7.82 -8.61
N ILE A 33 -0.35 -7.35 -9.83
CA ILE A 33 -0.44 -5.93 -10.20
C ILE A 33 -1.85 -5.71 -10.73
N CYS A 34 -2.63 -4.92 -10.02
CA CYS A 34 -4.06 -4.77 -10.24
C CYS A 34 -4.37 -3.45 -10.98
N GLY A 35 -4.17 -3.42 -12.30
CA GLY A 35 -4.45 -2.23 -13.11
C GLY A 35 -3.67 -0.99 -12.69
N GLY A 36 -4.00 0.15 -13.27
CA GLY A 36 -3.40 1.45 -13.01
C GLY A 36 -3.88 2.48 -14.02
N VAL A 37 -3.33 3.69 -14.00
CA VAL A 37 -3.68 4.70 -14.99
C VAL A 37 -2.71 4.58 -16.19
N PRO A 38 -3.20 4.51 -17.44
CA PRO A 38 -4.61 4.44 -17.88
C PRO A 38 -5.12 2.99 -18.08
N GLN A 39 -4.35 1.99 -17.66
CA GLN A 39 -4.58 0.58 -18.01
C GLN A 39 -5.48 -0.17 -17.03
N ARG A 40 -6.47 -0.88 -17.57
CA ARG A 40 -7.35 -1.77 -16.79
C ARG A 40 -6.75 -3.16 -16.58
N ILE A 41 -5.57 -3.44 -17.10
CA ILE A 41 -5.00 -4.79 -17.17
C ILE A 41 -4.36 -5.19 -15.84
N CYS A 42 -4.64 -6.41 -15.40
CA CYS A 42 -4.00 -7.04 -14.25
C CYS A 42 -2.95 -8.07 -14.71
N TYR A 43 -1.81 -8.09 -14.03
CA TYR A 43 -0.72 -9.03 -14.26
C TYR A 43 -0.34 -9.77 -12.99
N SER A 44 0.13 -11.01 -13.13
CA SER A 44 0.87 -11.72 -12.10
C SER A 44 2.34 -11.75 -12.51
N TYR A 45 3.21 -11.19 -11.69
CA TYR A 45 4.66 -11.33 -11.83
C TYR A 45 5.18 -12.42 -10.90
N HIS A 46 5.88 -13.41 -11.44
CA HIS A 46 6.44 -14.49 -10.64
C HIS A 46 7.89 -14.16 -10.23
N THR A 47 8.16 -14.03 -8.92
CA THR A 47 9.43 -13.53 -8.39
C THR A 47 10.63 -14.43 -8.72
N ILE A 48 10.45 -15.75 -8.69
CA ILE A 48 11.48 -16.73 -9.06
C ILE A 48 11.71 -16.78 -10.58
N LYS A 49 10.63 -16.80 -11.38
CA LYS A 49 10.72 -16.96 -12.84
C LYS A 49 11.13 -15.65 -13.55
N ASN A 50 10.97 -14.51 -12.88
CA ASN A 50 11.19 -13.18 -13.48
C ASN A 50 10.32 -12.97 -14.73
N GLU A 51 9.06 -13.37 -14.67
CA GLU A 51 8.12 -13.37 -15.78
C GLU A 51 6.75 -12.85 -15.38
N TYR A 52 6.07 -12.21 -16.33
CA TYR A 52 4.68 -11.77 -16.17
C TYR A 52 3.74 -12.69 -16.93
N LYS A 53 2.55 -12.89 -16.37
CA LYS A 53 1.37 -13.42 -17.05
C LYS A 53 0.20 -12.48 -16.89
N PHE A 54 -0.58 -12.35 -17.97
CA PHE A 54 -1.87 -11.68 -17.93
C PHE A 54 -2.83 -12.43 -17.00
N ILE A 55 -3.62 -11.68 -16.22
CA ILE A 55 -4.68 -12.25 -15.37
C ILE A 55 -6.04 -11.97 -15.99
N CYS A 56 -6.40 -10.69 -16.08
CA CYS A 56 -7.70 -10.21 -16.54
C CYS A 56 -7.64 -8.69 -16.77
N GLU A 57 -8.77 -8.08 -17.14
CA GLU A 57 -8.97 -6.64 -17.08
C GLU A 57 -10.09 -6.27 -16.09
N TYR A 58 -9.98 -5.10 -15.47
CA TYR A 58 -11.11 -4.44 -14.83
C TYR A 58 -12.23 -4.15 -15.85
N PRO A 59 -13.51 -4.09 -15.45
CA PRO A 59 -14.62 -3.74 -16.35
C PRO A 59 -14.40 -2.41 -17.08
N ARG A 60 -14.93 -2.27 -18.31
CA ARG A 60 -14.67 -1.10 -19.18
C ARG A 60 -15.12 0.24 -18.60
N ASN A 61 -16.13 0.22 -17.74
CA ASN A 61 -16.67 1.40 -17.06
C ASN A 61 -15.90 1.77 -15.78
N VAL A 62 -14.88 1.01 -15.39
CA VAL A 62 -14.07 1.28 -14.19
C VAL A 62 -12.85 2.11 -14.55
N GLN A 63 -12.67 3.23 -13.85
CA GLN A 63 -11.47 4.06 -13.88
C GLN A 63 -10.65 3.83 -12.60
N LEU A 64 -9.32 3.82 -12.72
CA LEU A 64 -8.42 3.35 -11.65
C LEU A 64 -7.54 4.46 -11.07
N TYR A 65 -8.06 5.68 -10.98
CA TYR A 65 -7.32 6.84 -10.48
C TYR A 65 -7.13 6.76 -8.98
N GLY A 66 -5.94 6.30 -8.57
CA GLY A 66 -5.61 6.14 -7.15
C GLY A 66 -6.51 5.16 -6.41
N HIS A 67 -7.03 4.15 -7.11
CA HIS A 67 -7.85 3.09 -6.51
C HIS A 67 -7.04 2.30 -5.46
N CYS A 68 -7.75 1.63 -4.55
CA CYS A 68 -7.16 0.80 -3.51
C CYS A 68 -7.52 -0.67 -3.74
N VAL A 69 -6.59 -1.57 -3.41
CA VAL A 69 -6.80 -3.02 -3.42
C VAL A 69 -6.24 -3.59 -2.13
N VAL A 70 -7.07 -4.33 -1.39
CA VAL A 70 -6.67 -5.05 -0.18
C VAL A 70 -6.94 -6.53 -0.33
N LYS A 71 -6.08 -7.36 0.26
CA LYS A 71 -6.22 -8.82 0.28
C LYS A 71 -7.01 -9.23 1.51
N LEU A 72 -8.21 -9.80 1.33
CA LEU A 72 -9.04 -10.26 2.44
C LEU A 72 -8.39 -11.45 3.14
N VAL A 73 -8.41 -11.45 4.48
CA VAL A 73 -7.95 -12.59 5.29
C VAL A 73 -9.03 -13.66 5.22
N ASP A 74 -8.70 -14.80 4.60
CA ASP A 74 -9.56 -15.98 4.64
C ASP A 74 -8.99 -16.96 5.67
N ASN A 75 -9.83 -17.46 6.57
CA ASN A 75 -9.42 -18.37 7.65
C ASN A 75 -9.11 -19.79 7.14
N ASN A 76 -9.32 -20.05 5.85
CA ASN A 76 -9.02 -21.33 5.23
C ASN A 76 -7.58 -21.39 4.71
N LYS A 77 -6.72 -22.10 5.43
CA LYS A 77 -5.27 -22.23 5.16
C LYS A 77 -4.92 -22.98 3.87
N ASP A 78 -5.90 -23.61 3.21
CA ASP A 78 -5.66 -24.62 2.17
C ASP A 78 -6.20 -24.25 0.78
N ARG A 79 -6.28 -22.95 0.46
CA ARG A 79 -6.75 -22.52 -0.87
C ARG A 79 -5.62 -21.96 -1.73
N SER A 80 -5.55 -22.49 -2.95
CA SER A 80 -4.88 -21.89 -4.12
C SER A 80 -5.52 -20.56 -4.56
N GLN A 81 -6.67 -20.22 -3.97
CA GLN A 81 -7.44 -19.03 -4.25
C GLN A 81 -7.27 -17.97 -3.14
N ILE A 82 -7.18 -16.71 -3.53
CA ILE A 82 -7.33 -15.56 -2.63
C ILE A 82 -8.51 -14.69 -3.06
N THR A 83 -9.00 -13.91 -2.11
CA THR A 83 -10.02 -12.89 -2.36
C THR A 83 -9.42 -11.52 -2.15
N LEU A 84 -9.56 -10.66 -3.16
CA LEU A 84 -9.18 -9.26 -3.11
C LEU A 84 -10.42 -8.39 -3.08
N LEU A 85 -10.32 -7.26 -2.41
CA LEU A 85 -11.31 -6.21 -2.43
C LEU A 85 -10.69 -4.99 -3.11
N SER A 86 -11.24 -4.61 -4.27
CA SER A 86 -10.82 -3.43 -5.02
C SER A 86 -11.90 -2.37 -4.98
N PHE A 87 -11.54 -1.12 -4.69
CA PHE A 87 -12.48 -0.01 -4.71
C PHE A 87 -11.79 1.31 -5.05
N GLY A 88 -12.57 2.26 -5.53
CA GLY A 88 -12.08 3.57 -5.94
C GLY A 88 -13.20 4.43 -6.52
N SER A 89 -12.83 5.63 -6.95
CA SER A 89 -13.72 6.57 -7.64
C SER A 89 -13.06 7.13 -8.90
N ASP A 90 -13.88 7.66 -9.81
CA ASP A 90 -13.42 8.47 -10.93
C ASP A 90 -13.12 9.93 -10.51
N TRP A 91 -12.46 10.69 -11.39
CA TRP A 91 -12.12 12.10 -11.15
C TRP A 91 -13.34 12.98 -10.86
N ASN A 92 -14.47 12.64 -11.47
CA ASN A 92 -15.68 13.45 -11.39
C ASN A 92 -16.58 13.05 -10.21
N ARG A 93 -16.17 12.05 -9.41
CA ARG A 93 -16.91 11.48 -8.27
C ARG A 93 -18.27 10.88 -8.63
N TYR A 94 -18.55 10.70 -9.92
CA TYR A 94 -19.84 10.16 -10.40
C TYR A 94 -19.84 8.63 -10.44
N SER A 95 -18.67 8.03 -10.70
CA SER A 95 -18.54 6.58 -10.82
C SER A 95 -17.63 6.06 -9.72
N LYS A 96 -18.13 5.06 -8.99
CA LYS A 96 -17.36 4.29 -8.01
C LYS A 96 -17.40 2.84 -8.40
N HIS A 97 -16.35 2.13 -8.04
CA HIS A 97 -16.37 0.68 -8.10
C HIS A 97 -16.09 0.11 -6.73
N THR A 98 -16.70 -1.03 -6.46
CA THR A 98 -16.24 -1.96 -5.45
C THR A 98 -16.39 -3.36 -6.01
N LEU A 99 -15.31 -4.12 -6.02
CA LEU A 99 -15.23 -5.43 -6.63
C LEU A 99 -14.62 -6.40 -5.63
N ILE A 100 -15.31 -7.52 -5.39
CA ILE A 100 -14.70 -8.72 -4.85
C ILE A 100 -14.09 -9.48 -6.03
N MET A 101 -12.77 -9.63 -6.01
CA MET A 101 -12.03 -10.34 -7.05
C MET A 101 -11.50 -11.64 -6.48
N LYS A 102 -11.80 -12.76 -7.13
CA LYS A 102 -11.24 -14.06 -6.75
C LYS A 102 -10.10 -14.41 -7.69
N TYR A 103 -8.95 -14.68 -7.12
CA TYR A 103 -7.73 -15.00 -7.87
C TYR A 103 -7.24 -16.40 -7.52
N VAL A 104 -7.08 -17.24 -8.54
CA VAL A 104 -6.31 -18.49 -8.55
C VAL A 104 -5.07 -18.25 -9.40
N SER A 105 -3.94 -18.81 -8.97
CA SER A 105 -2.65 -18.64 -9.65
C SER A 105 -2.73 -18.97 -11.14
N VAL A 106 -2.34 -18.02 -12.00
CA VAL A 106 -2.18 -18.25 -13.45
C VAL A 106 -0.94 -19.07 -13.80
N TRP A 107 -0.20 -19.51 -12.79
CA TRP A 107 0.95 -20.40 -12.91
C TRP A 107 0.60 -21.85 -12.55
N SER A 108 -0.64 -22.13 -12.16
CA SER A 108 -1.22 -23.48 -12.06
C SER A 108 -2.14 -23.80 -13.23
N ASP A 109 -2.44 -25.09 -13.46
CA ASP A 109 -3.17 -25.58 -14.64
C ASP A 109 -4.68 -25.21 -14.64
N ASP A 110 -5.22 -24.74 -13.51
CA ASP A 110 -6.62 -24.32 -13.36
C ASP A 110 -6.80 -22.79 -13.41
N ASN A 111 -7.36 -22.27 -14.50
CA ASN A 111 -7.60 -20.83 -14.67
C ASN A 111 -9.10 -20.50 -14.73
N ASN A 112 -9.67 -20.05 -13.61
CA ASN A 112 -11.03 -19.52 -13.55
C ASN A 112 -11.12 -18.30 -12.60
N ASN A 113 -10.57 -17.17 -13.03
CA ASN A 113 -10.65 -15.91 -12.28
C ASN A 113 -11.95 -15.16 -12.61
N ARG A 114 -12.72 -14.76 -11.58
CA ARG A 114 -14.01 -14.07 -11.72
C ARG A 114 -14.10 -12.89 -10.76
N ASN A 115 -14.69 -11.80 -11.23
CA ASN A 115 -14.97 -10.61 -10.45
C ASN A 115 -16.47 -10.54 -10.15
N HIS A 116 -16.81 -10.26 -8.89
CA HIS A 116 -18.17 -10.06 -8.43
C HIS A 116 -18.32 -8.63 -7.90
N PRO A 117 -19.21 -7.80 -8.48
CA PRO A 117 -19.45 -6.46 -7.95
C PRO A 117 -20.12 -6.53 -6.58
N ILE A 118 -19.70 -5.63 -5.69
CA ILE A 118 -20.40 -5.30 -4.44
C ILE A 118 -20.41 -3.78 -4.29
N ILE A 119 -20.95 -3.23 -3.20
CA ILE A 119 -20.96 -1.78 -2.94
C ILE A 119 -20.28 -1.52 -1.60
N ILE A 120 -19.20 -0.72 -1.60
CA ILE A 120 -18.56 -0.17 -0.39
C ILE A 120 -18.35 1.33 -0.60
N GLY A 121 -18.64 2.12 0.43
CA GLY A 121 -18.58 3.59 0.41
C GLY A 121 -19.96 4.25 0.27
N ARG A 122 -20.03 5.54 0.61
CA ARG A 122 -21.26 6.35 0.54
C ARG A 122 -21.30 7.13 -0.78
N ASP A 123 -22.48 7.57 -1.21
CA ASP A 123 -22.70 8.19 -2.52
C ASP A 123 -21.79 9.40 -2.82
N ASN A 124 -21.37 10.17 -1.80
CA ASN A 124 -20.55 11.38 -1.97
C ASN A 124 -19.06 11.24 -1.58
N ASP A 125 -18.60 10.05 -1.17
CA ASP A 125 -17.19 9.85 -0.78
C ASP A 125 -16.22 9.94 -1.99
N ASP A 126 -15.07 10.61 -1.86
CA ASP A 126 -14.05 10.70 -2.91
C ASP A 126 -12.88 9.76 -2.58
N TYR A 127 -12.73 8.68 -3.35
CA TYR A 127 -11.72 7.65 -3.16
C TYR A 127 -10.51 7.79 -4.10
N ILE A 128 -10.33 8.94 -4.74
CA ILE A 128 -9.10 9.23 -5.48
C ILE A 128 -7.93 9.27 -4.49
N GLY A 129 -6.95 8.40 -4.71
CA GLY A 129 -5.76 8.29 -3.87
C GLY A 129 -6.05 7.76 -2.46
N ALA A 130 -7.17 7.07 -2.26
CA ALA A 130 -7.52 6.46 -0.98
C ALA A 130 -6.53 5.35 -0.60
N ARG A 131 -6.32 5.18 0.70
CA ARG A 131 -5.58 4.04 1.25
C ARG A 131 -6.47 3.26 2.19
N ALA A 132 -6.18 1.98 2.33
CA ALA A 132 -6.90 1.16 3.28
C ALA A 132 -6.05 0.07 3.90
N LEU A 133 -6.49 -0.34 5.09
CA LEU A 133 -5.89 -1.40 5.88
C LEU A 133 -6.99 -2.33 6.36
N ILE A 134 -6.68 -3.62 6.34
CA ILE A 134 -7.43 -4.60 7.11
C ILE A 134 -6.77 -4.68 8.48
N GLY A 135 -7.58 -4.61 9.53
CA GLY A 135 -7.06 -4.56 10.88
C GLY A 135 -8.14 -4.75 11.92
N GLY A 136 -7.88 -4.14 13.07
CA GLY A 136 -8.59 -4.45 14.30
C GLY A 136 -8.03 -5.71 14.97
N ILE A 137 -8.46 -5.98 16.19
CA ILE A 137 -7.95 -7.05 17.06
C ILE A 137 -7.98 -8.41 16.35
N ASN A 138 -9.03 -8.64 15.56
CA ASN A 138 -9.25 -9.89 14.82
C ASN A 138 -9.15 -9.75 13.28
N ASN A 139 -8.51 -8.69 12.76
CA ASN A 139 -8.43 -8.43 11.31
C ASN A 139 -9.80 -8.45 10.59
N HIS A 140 -10.85 -7.97 11.27
CA HIS A 140 -12.23 -8.00 10.81
C HIS A 140 -12.76 -6.62 10.42
N LEU A 141 -11.92 -5.58 10.50
CA LEU A 141 -12.26 -4.21 10.19
C LEU A 141 -11.50 -3.74 8.95
N LEU A 142 -12.18 -2.99 8.09
CA LEU A 142 -11.61 -2.26 6.99
C LEU A 142 -11.54 -0.78 7.35
N PHE A 143 -10.33 -0.25 7.47
CA PHE A 143 -10.07 1.17 7.64
C PHE A 143 -9.79 1.79 6.27
N ILE A 144 -10.52 2.82 5.90
CA ILE A 144 -10.33 3.56 4.64
C ILE A 144 -10.05 5.02 4.96
N THR A 145 -8.95 5.55 4.47
CA THR A 145 -8.58 6.97 4.54
C THR A 145 -8.66 7.59 3.15
N TYR A 146 -9.31 8.75 3.05
CA TYR A 146 -9.66 9.34 1.76
C TYR A 146 -9.94 10.84 1.86
N LEU A 147 -10.07 11.47 0.68
CA LEU A 147 -10.27 12.90 0.54
C LEU A 147 -11.57 13.40 1.22
N PRO A 148 -11.58 14.66 1.71
CA PRO A 148 -10.42 15.52 1.89
C PRO A 148 -9.57 15.11 3.10
N LYS A 149 -10.17 14.66 4.19
CA LYS A 149 -9.48 14.35 5.45
C LYS A 149 -10.22 13.32 6.28
N ASN A 150 -10.73 12.29 5.61
CA ASN A 150 -11.67 11.35 6.18
C ASN A 150 -10.99 10.03 6.57
N ILE A 151 -11.49 9.41 7.62
CA ILE A 151 -11.27 8.00 7.92
C ILE A 151 -12.62 7.32 8.17
N SER A 152 -12.81 6.12 7.65
CA SER A 152 -14.03 5.34 7.84
C SER A 152 -13.72 3.88 8.12
N VAL A 153 -14.58 3.25 8.91
CA VAL A 153 -14.44 1.87 9.37
C VAL A 153 -15.65 1.07 8.92
N PHE A 154 -15.40 -0.08 8.31
CA PHE A 154 -16.42 -1.05 7.91
C PHE A 154 -16.13 -2.41 8.54
N ASP A 155 -17.18 -3.13 8.90
CA ASP A 155 -17.08 -4.53 9.29
C ASP A 155 -16.90 -5.39 8.02
N LEU A 156 -15.84 -6.18 7.95
CA LEU A 156 -15.54 -6.99 6.75
C LEU A 156 -16.41 -8.24 6.60
N LYS A 157 -17.08 -8.68 7.67
CA LYS A 157 -17.95 -9.86 7.64
C LYS A 157 -19.33 -9.52 7.06
N THR A 158 -19.84 -8.36 7.42
CA THR A 158 -21.16 -7.85 7.03
C THR A 158 -21.08 -6.79 5.93
N PHE A 159 -19.89 -6.26 5.65
CA PHE A 159 -19.65 -5.09 4.79
C PHE A 159 -20.42 -3.84 5.23
N GLN A 160 -20.79 -3.76 6.52
CA GLN A 160 -21.56 -2.65 7.06
C GLN A 160 -20.66 -1.54 7.60
N PHE A 161 -21.12 -0.29 7.44
CA PHE A 161 -20.47 0.89 7.99
C PHE A 161 -20.54 0.88 9.53
N ILE A 162 -19.41 1.17 10.19
CA ILE A 162 -19.32 1.27 11.64
C ILE A 162 -19.15 2.73 12.08
N LYS A 163 -18.13 3.40 11.53
CA LYS A 163 -17.71 4.72 12.03
C LYS A 163 -17.08 5.56 10.93
N HIS A 164 -17.27 6.87 11.07
CA HIS A 164 -16.58 7.90 10.31
C HIS A 164 -15.99 8.92 11.27
N ASP A 165 -14.82 9.45 10.93
CA ASP A 165 -14.17 10.54 11.66
C ASP A 165 -13.32 11.40 10.70
N THR A 166 -12.92 12.58 11.19
CA THR A 166 -12.10 13.55 10.47
C THR A 166 -10.68 13.55 11.03
N LEU A 167 -9.70 13.32 10.16
CA LEU A 167 -8.29 13.39 10.50
C LEU A 167 -7.88 14.86 10.77
N PRO A 168 -7.03 15.12 11.79
CA PRO A 168 -6.57 16.48 12.12
C PRO A 168 -5.46 16.95 11.18
N THR A 169 -5.81 17.13 9.90
CA THR A 169 -4.95 17.54 8.79
C THR A 169 -5.73 18.44 7.80
N ASN A 170 -5.03 19.00 6.82
CA ASN A 170 -5.63 19.82 5.76
C ASN A 170 -6.27 18.95 4.67
N CYS A 171 -5.47 18.06 4.07
CA CYS A 171 -5.87 17.20 2.96
C CYS A 171 -5.04 15.91 2.99
N ILE A 172 -5.63 14.77 2.62
CA ILE A 172 -4.92 13.50 2.43
C ILE A 172 -5.33 12.82 1.12
N GLN A 173 -4.34 12.55 0.29
CA GLN A 173 -4.46 11.74 -0.94
C GLN A 173 -3.10 11.12 -1.24
N TYR A 174 -3.07 9.93 -1.83
CA TYR A 174 -1.84 9.21 -2.20
C TYR A 174 -0.82 9.06 -1.05
N HIS A 175 -1.30 9.12 0.19
CA HIS A 175 -0.51 9.16 1.41
C HIS A 175 0.06 7.78 1.79
N CYS A 176 0.96 7.74 2.76
CA CYS A 176 1.35 6.51 3.46
C CYS A 176 0.34 6.21 4.56
N PHE A 177 -0.20 5.00 4.55
CA PHE A 177 -1.08 4.51 5.61
C PHE A 177 -0.72 3.07 5.94
N VAL A 178 -0.24 2.83 7.16
CA VAL A 178 0.29 1.52 7.56
C VAL A 178 -0.22 1.12 8.94
N SER A 179 -0.37 -0.18 9.16
CA SER A 179 -0.64 -0.74 10.47
C SER A 179 0.62 -0.67 11.32
N LYS A 180 0.50 -0.23 12.57
CA LYS A 180 1.60 -0.35 13.53
C LYS A 180 1.51 -1.70 14.20
N SER A 181 2.32 -2.66 13.74
CA SER A 181 2.38 -3.97 14.40
C SER A 181 3.02 -3.83 15.78
N GLU A 182 2.35 -4.31 16.81
CA GLU A 182 3.02 -4.64 18.07
C GLU A 182 3.69 -5.99 17.80
N ASN A 183 5.03 -5.99 17.69
CA ASN A 183 5.87 -7.15 17.41
C ASN A 183 5.25 -8.49 17.87
N GLY A 184 5.22 -9.48 16.98
CA GLY A 184 4.72 -10.84 17.20
C GLY A 184 5.42 -11.66 18.32
N GLN A 185 6.19 -11.01 19.20
CA GLN A 185 6.74 -11.59 20.43
C GLN A 185 5.97 -11.16 21.69
N VAL A 186 5.08 -10.15 21.63
CA VAL A 186 4.27 -9.74 22.79
C VAL A 186 2.96 -10.53 22.91
N GLN A 187 2.56 -11.26 21.86
CA GLN A 187 1.38 -12.13 21.92
C GLN A 187 1.57 -13.36 22.84
N GLU A 188 2.80 -13.75 23.19
CA GLU A 188 3.04 -14.87 24.10
C GLU A 188 3.31 -14.47 25.58
N MET A 189 3.46 -13.18 25.92
CA MET A 189 3.85 -12.76 27.29
C MET A 189 3.02 -11.67 27.96
N ILE A 190 1.74 -11.48 27.59
CA ILE A 190 0.79 -10.74 28.44
C ILE A 190 -0.46 -11.59 28.69
N LYS A 191 -0.27 -12.70 29.43
CA LYS A 191 -1.33 -13.37 30.20
C LYS A 191 -1.25 -12.98 31.67
N THR A 192 -1.14 -11.70 31.96
CA THR A 192 -1.20 -11.17 33.33
C THR A 192 -2.22 -10.04 33.41
N ASN A 193 -3.46 -10.41 33.76
CA ASN A 193 -4.50 -9.65 34.50
C ASN A 193 -4.57 -8.11 34.42
N GLN A 194 -4.19 -7.50 33.29
CA GLN A 194 -4.53 -6.13 32.98
C GLN A 194 -5.38 -6.15 31.71
N LYS A 195 -6.59 -5.58 31.82
CA LYS A 195 -7.43 -5.12 30.69
C LYS A 195 -6.66 -4.03 29.92
N ASN A 196 -5.53 -4.37 29.31
CA ASN A 196 -4.86 -3.48 28.38
C ASN A 196 -5.73 -3.44 27.13
N LYS A 197 -6.59 -2.42 27.08
CA LYS A 197 -7.44 -2.05 25.95
C LYS A 197 -6.63 -2.16 24.67
N GLN A 198 -6.91 -3.21 23.89
CA GLN A 198 -6.25 -3.52 22.63
C GLN A 198 -6.74 -2.53 21.57
N ASN A 199 -6.25 -1.30 21.62
CA ASN A 199 -6.55 -0.32 20.58
C ASN A 199 -5.69 -0.65 19.35
N TYR A 200 -6.32 -0.81 18.19
CA TYR A 200 -5.59 -0.98 16.94
C TYR A 200 -4.84 0.31 16.58
N GLN A 201 -3.55 0.20 16.27
CA GLN A 201 -2.70 1.36 15.99
C GLN A 201 -2.34 1.43 14.50
N MET A 202 -2.41 2.63 13.95
CA MET A 202 -2.08 2.92 12.56
C MET A 202 -1.20 4.16 12.50
N LEU A 203 -0.41 4.29 11.45
CA LEU A 203 0.39 5.46 11.15
C LEU A 203 -0.03 6.02 9.80
N LEU A 204 -0.08 7.35 9.71
CA LEU A 204 -0.34 8.07 8.48
C LEU A 204 0.70 9.15 8.28
N PHE A 205 1.26 9.23 7.08
CA PHE A 205 2.13 10.32 6.65
C PHE A 205 1.65 10.87 5.32
N CYS A 206 1.61 12.19 5.18
CA CYS A 206 1.24 12.90 3.94
C CYS A 206 1.74 14.34 4.03
N GLU A 207 2.65 14.75 3.14
CA GLU A 207 3.27 16.07 3.20
C GLU A 207 3.76 16.40 4.63
N LYS A 208 3.39 17.56 5.19
CA LYS A 208 3.70 18.01 6.55
C LYS A 208 2.91 17.28 7.66
N THR A 209 2.03 16.34 7.29
CA THR A 209 1.19 15.63 8.24
C THR A 209 1.80 14.29 8.60
N GLY A 210 2.11 14.09 9.88
CA GLY A 210 2.34 12.78 10.49
C GLY A 210 1.32 12.52 11.58
N LEU A 211 0.68 11.35 11.59
CA LEU A 211 -0.31 10.96 12.58
C LEU A 211 -0.08 9.53 13.09
N SER A 212 -0.13 9.39 14.41
CA SER A 212 -0.38 8.12 15.10
C SER A 212 -1.87 8.07 15.42
N ILE A 213 -2.53 7.04 14.91
CA ILE A 213 -3.98 6.86 14.99
C ILE A 213 -4.24 5.62 15.85
N LYS A 214 -5.04 5.75 16.90
CA LYS A 214 -5.53 4.63 17.69
C LYS A 214 -7.02 4.48 17.48
N TYR A 215 -7.49 3.27 17.26
CA TYR A 215 -8.91 2.95 17.20
C TYR A 215 -9.29 2.03 18.36
N ASN A 216 -10.27 2.45 19.15
CA ASN A 216 -10.84 1.66 20.23
C ASN A 216 -12.12 0.96 19.73
N GLU A 217 -12.10 -0.36 19.69
CA GLU A 217 -13.23 -1.16 19.17
C GLU A 217 -14.41 -1.24 20.14
N ASP A 218 -14.19 -1.12 21.46
CA ASP A 218 -15.27 -1.19 22.45
C ASP A 218 -16.27 -0.04 22.31
N ASN A 219 -15.80 1.13 21.89
CA ASN A 219 -16.62 2.35 21.77
C ASN A 219 -16.55 3.03 20.40
N ASN A 220 -15.90 2.40 19.43
CA ASN A 220 -15.71 2.91 18.06
C ASN A 220 -15.14 4.34 18.01
N ALA A 221 -14.16 4.64 18.88
CA ALA A 221 -13.56 5.97 18.99
C ALA A 221 -12.14 6.01 18.43
N PHE A 222 -11.83 7.08 17.70
CA PHE A 222 -10.47 7.39 17.27
C PHE A 222 -9.76 8.29 18.28
N GLN A 223 -8.44 8.11 18.39
CA GLN A 223 -7.52 9.04 19.04
C GLN A 223 -6.40 9.36 18.07
N PHE A 224 -6.07 10.64 17.95
CA PHE A 224 -5.07 11.13 17.02
C PHE A 224 -3.94 11.82 17.78
N GLN A 225 -2.71 11.43 17.48
CA GLN A 225 -1.50 12.08 17.99
C GLN A 225 -0.65 12.52 16.81
N LYS A 226 -0.23 13.80 16.79
CA LYS A 226 0.68 14.31 15.75
C LYS A 226 2.06 13.69 15.91
N LEU A 227 2.67 13.35 14.79
CA LEU A 227 4.05 12.88 14.69
C LEU A 227 4.87 13.91 13.90
N PRO A 228 6.16 14.09 14.25
CA PRO A 228 7.05 14.92 13.46
C PRO A 228 7.24 14.32 12.07
N VAL A 229 7.33 15.19 11.07
CA VAL A 229 7.77 14.87 9.71
C VAL A 229 9.06 15.64 9.45
N CYS A 230 10.09 15.01 8.88
CA CYS A 230 11.31 15.74 8.56
C CYS A 230 11.09 16.67 7.36
N ASP A 231 11.78 17.81 7.36
CA ASP A 231 11.61 18.85 6.34
C ASP A 231 11.93 18.36 4.92
N ASP A 232 12.80 17.36 4.79
CA ASP A 232 13.22 16.82 3.49
C ASP A 232 12.12 16.03 2.77
N ILE A 233 11.24 15.32 3.49
CA ILE A 233 10.12 14.57 2.90
C ILE A 233 8.80 15.35 2.94
N ALA A 234 8.69 16.32 3.84
CA ALA A 234 7.47 17.09 4.09
C ALA A 234 6.83 17.76 2.86
N PRO A 235 7.56 18.16 1.80
CA PRO A 235 6.95 18.70 0.59
C PRO A 235 6.29 17.63 -0.30
N PHE A 236 6.64 16.36 -0.12
CA PHE A 236 6.32 15.31 -1.08
C PHE A 236 5.10 14.46 -0.69
N TYR A 237 4.36 14.02 -1.69
CA TYR A 237 3.32 12.99 -1.64
C TYR A 237 3.54 12.00 -2.81
N GLU A 238 2.63 11.06 -3.09
CA GLU A 238 2.74 10.11 -4.23
C GLU A 238 3.99 9.21 -4.23
N TYR A 239 4.66 9.09 -3.10
CA TYR A 239 5.76 8.14 -2.93
C TYR A 239 5.24 6.70 -2.88
N ALA A 240 6.09 5.76 -3.29
CA ALA A 240 5.91 4.38 -2.91
C ALA A 240 6.38 4.18 -1.47
N TYR A 241 5.74 3.28 -0.73
CA TYR A 241 6.14 2.98 0.63
C TYR A 241 5.93 1.50 0.97
N VAL A 242 6.71 1.02 1.94
CA VAL A 242 6.56 -0.31 2.51
C VAL A 242 6.86 -0.26 4.01
N CYS A 243 5.99 -0.87 4.81
CA CYS A 243 6.22 -1.06 6.23
C CYS A 243 6.89 -2.41 6.44
N ILE A 244 8.02 -2.43 7.13
CA ILE A 244 8.78 -3.64 7.42
C ILE A 244 9.13 -3.61 8.91
N ASN A 245 8.56 -4.55 9.66
CA ASN A 245 8.76 -4.64 11.10
C ASN A 245 8.49 -3.30 11.82
N ASP A 246 9.53 -2.67 12.36
CA ASP A 246 9.45 -1.44 13.14
C ASP A 246 9.89 -0.19 12.36
N PHE A 247 9.93 -0.25 11.02
CA PHE A 247 10.19 0.93 10.19
C PHE A 247 9.36 0.97 8.91
N ILE A 248 9.30 2.16 8.31
CA ILE A 248 8.68 2.41 7.02
C ILE A 248 9.74 2.96 6.08
N LEU A 249 9.83 2.42 4.88
CA LEU A 249 10.63 2.98 3.78
C LEU A 249 9.72 3.71 2.81
N PHE A 250 10.21 4.85 2.32
CA PHE A 250 9.56 5.70 1.34
C PHE A 250 10.51 5.89 0.15
N PHE A 251 9.97 5.78 -1.06
CA PHE A 251 10.73 5.84 -2.31
C PHE A 251 10.13 6.90 -3.24
N GLY A 252 10.95 7.88 -3.62
CA GLY A 252 10.57 8.93 -4.56
C GLY A 252 9.49 9.86 -4.02
N GLY A 253 8.50 10.16 -4.84
CA GLY A 253 7.41 11.09 -4.55
C GLY A 253 7.48 12.39 -5.36
N SER A 254 6.47 13.24 -5.21
CA SER A 254 6.29 14.43 -6.04
C SER A 254 5.89 15.65 -5.23
N ASN A 255 6.34 16.81 -5.70
CA ASN A 255 5.87 18.14 -5.32
C ASN A 255 5.90 18.98 -6.59
N TYR A 256 4.82 18.95 -7.36
CA TYR A 256 4.80 19.46 -8.73
C TYR A 256 5.45 20.85 -8.85
N PRO A 257 6.40 21.05 -9.78
CA PRO A 257 6.81 20.14 -10.85
C PRO A 257 7.88 19.10 -10.46
N ASP A 258 8.41 19.15 -9.24
CA ASP A 258 9.55 18.34 -8.83
C ASP A 258 9.16 16.88 -8.56
N VAL A 259 9.99 15.95 -9.05
CA VAL A 259 9.90 14.53 -8.75
C VAL A 259 11.17 14.11 -8.02
N SER A 260 10.98 13.46 -6.87
CA SER A 260 12.08 13.00 -6.03
C SER A 260 12.57 11.62 -6.47
N LYS A 261 13.86 11.39 -6.28
CA LYS A 261 14.48 10.05 -6.32
C LYS A 261 14.95 9.60 -4.93
N SER A 262 14.73 10.41 -3.89
CA SER A 262 15.23 10.16 -2.55
C SER A 262 14.57 8.95 -1.90
N VAL A 263 15.28 8.34 -0.96
CA VAL A 263 14.76 7.27 -0.11
C VAL A 263 14.80 7.75 1.34
N TYR A 264 13.69 7.57 2.05
CA TYR A 264 13.53 7.95 3.44
C TYR A 264 13.14 6.74 4.28
N LYS A 265 13.59 6.72 5.53
CA LYS A 265 13.15 5.74 6.53
C LYS A 265 12.57 6.45 7.73
N TYR A 266 11.44 5.94 8.21
CA TYR A 266 10.88 6.32 9.49
C TYR A 266 10.96 5.13 10.45
N SER A 267 11.70 5.28 11.55
CA SER A 267 11.72 4.30 12.65
C SER A 267 10.49 4.51 13.54
N ILE A 268 9.62 3.51 13.56
CA ILE A 268 8.37 3.52 14.33
C ILE A 268 8.64 3.50 15.83
N ARG A 269 9.64 2.71 16.26
CA ARG A 269 10.01 2.58 17.67
C ARG A 269 10.64 3.86 18.22
N GLU A 270 11.54 4.46 17.44
CA GLU A 270 12.27 5.65 17.87
C GLU A 270 11.54 6.95 17.57
N ASN A 271 10.48 6.91 16.75
CA ASN A 271 9.79 8.08 16.22
C ASN A 271 10.78 9.06 15.54
N LYS A 272 11.65 8.51 14.68
CA LYS A 272 12.72 9.26 14.03
C LYS A 272 12.75 9.02 12.53
N TRP A 273 13.03 10.09 11.80
CA TRP A 273 13.31 10.06 10.38
C TRP A 273 14.81 9.89 10.12
N MET A 274 15.14 9.18 9.05
CA MET A 274 16.48 8.99 8.53
C MET A 274 16.45 9.16 7.01
N THR A 275 17.47 9.79 6.48
CA THR A 275 17.68 9.99 5.03
C THR A 275 18.85 9.13 4.57
N PHE A 276 18.76 8.63 3.34
CA PHE A 276 19.84 7.89 2.71
C PHE A 276 20.52 8.73 1.63
N GLN A 277 21.84 8.54 1.48
CA GLN A 277 22.58 9.06 0.33
C GLN A 277 22.29 8.25 -0.93
N ASP A 278 22.02 6.95 -0.76
CA ASP A 278 21.57 6.10 -1.85
C ASP A 278 20.14 6.46 -2.26
N THR A 279 19.94 6.56 -3.57
CA THR A 279 18.69 7.04 -4.17
C THR A 279 18.20 6.07 -5.23
N LEU A 280 16.94 6.23 -5.64
CA LEU A 280 16.42 5.57 -6.83
C LEU A 280 17.29 5.93 -8.06
N PRO A 281 17.47 5.01 -9.02
CA PRO A 281 18.24 5.28 -10.24
C PRO A 281 17.73 6.48 -11.05
N SER A 282 16.44 6.79 -10.93
CA SER A 282 15.77 7.93 -11.56
C SER A 282 14.67 8.49 -10.64
N PRO A 283 14.29 9.78 -10.78
CA PRO A 283 13.09 10.32 -10.15
C PRO A 283 11.85 9.48 -10.48
N LEU A 284 11.02 9.22 -9.48
CA LEU A 284 9.85 8.38 -9.64
C LEU A 284 8.74 8.76 -8.66
N ARG A 285 7.52 8.92 -9.17
CA ARG A 285 6.28 9.06 -8.39
C ARG A 285 5.24 8.06 -8.85
N ASP A 286 4.16 7.90 -8.10
CA ASP A 286 3.01 7.05 -8.44
C ASP A 286 3.34 5.56 -8.66
N CYS A 287 4.52 5.14 -8.23
CA CYS A 287 4.92 3.74 -8.25
C CYS A 287 4.38 3.02 -7.01
N VAL A 288 4.50 1.69 -7.01
CA VAL A 288 4.12 0.84 -5.88
C VAL A 288 5.34 0.11 -5.36
N ALA A 289 5.47 0.07 -4.03
CA ALA A 289 6.47 -0.74 -3.34
C ALA A 289 5.79 -1.91 -2.63
N ILE A 290 6.39 -3.10 -2.70
CA ILE A 290 5.89 -4.29 -2.01
C ILE A 290 7.05 -5.18 -1.56
N LEU A 291 6.96 -5.72 -0.34
CA LEU A 291 7.93 -6.67 0.20
C LEU A 291 7.61 -8.09 -0.32
N SER A 292 8.60 -8.79 -0.87
CA SER A 292 8.58 -10.25 -1.04
C SER A 292 9.17 -10.88 0.22
N GLU A 293 8.32 -11.39 1.11
CA GLU A 293 8.71 -11.92 2.43
C GLU A 293 9.78 -13.01 2.34
N LYS A 294 9.67 -13.92 1.36
CA LYS A 294 10.60 -15.05 1.24
C LYS A 294 11.98 -14.63 0.73
N ASP A 295 12.02 -13.64 -0.16
CA ASP A 295 13.25 -13.20 -0.82
C ASP A 295 13.93 -12.04 -0.07
N ASN A 296 13.25 -11.49 0.93
CA ASN A 296 13.62 -10.27 1.67
C ASN A 296 13.99 -9.11 0.71
N ASP A 297 13.23 -9.03 -0.39
CA ASP A 297 13.38 -8.06 -1.48
C ASP A 297 12.18 -7.11 -1.49
N ILE A 298 12.46 -5.82 -1.60
CA ILE A 298 11.45 -4.78 -1.86
C ILE A 298 11.39 -4.58 -3.37
N HIS A 299 10.23 -4.81 -3.95
CA HIS A 299 9.96 -4.56 -5.36
C HIS A 299 9.35 -3.18 -5.52
N ILE A 300 9.82 -2.41 -6.51
CA ILE A 300 9.30 -1.11 -6.90
C ILE A 300 8.89 -1.20 -8.37
N ILE A 301 7.60 -0.95 -8.65
CA ILE A 301 6.98 -1.25 -9.94
C ILE A 301 6.23 -0.02 -10.48
N GLY A 302 6.41 0.26 -11.77
CA GLY A 302 5.69 1.30 -12.51
C GLY A 302 6.08 2.71 -12.10
N GLY A 303 5.13 3.64 -12.27
CA GLY A 303 5.25 5.04 -11.87
C GLY A 303 5.39 6.01 -13.04
N VAL A 304 5.71 7.26 -12.69
CA VAL A 304 5.91 8.38 -13.61
C VAL A 304 7.24 9.06 -13.30
N ASN A 305 8.02 9.37 -14.32
CA ASN A 305 9.30 10.06 -14.17
C ASN A 305 9.16 11.60 -14.14
N ASP A 306 10.28 12.29 -14.03
CA ASP A 306 10.42 13.75 -14.06
C ASP A 306 10.04 14.43 -15.39
N LYS A 307 9.72 13.65 -16.43
CA LYS A 307 9.24 14.13 -17.73
C LYS A 307 7.75 13.84 -17.95
N ASP A 308 7.03 13.48 -16.89
CA ASP A 308 5.63 13.06 -16.91
C ASP A 308 5.37 11.83 -17.80
N ILE A 309 6.39 11.00 -18.02
CA ILE A 309 6.29 9.77 -18.81
C ILE A 309 6.04 8.60 -17.86
N LYS A 310 4.97 7.84 -18.12
CA LYS A 310 4.70 6.57 -17.44
C LYS A 310 5.76 5.55 -17.83
N VAL A 311 6.32 4.83 -16.86
CA VAL A 311 7.42 3.89 -17.08
C VAL A 311 7.01 2.44 -16.84
N SER A 312 7.67 1.51 -17.53
CA SER A 312 7.57 0.06 -17.30
C SER A 312 8.58 -0.46 -16.27
N SER A 313 9.22 0.43 -15.52
CA SER A 313 10.29 0.08 -14.60
C SER A 313 9.81 -0.93 -13.55
N HIS A 314 10.59 -2.00 -13.40
CA HIS A 314 10.48 -2.92 -12.28
C HIS A 314 11.89 -3.14 -11.75
N MET A 315 12.12 -2.70 -10.52
CA MET A 315 13.38 -2.89 -9.83
C MET A 315 13.15 -3.51 -8.47
N LYS A 316 14.20 -4.11 -7.91
CA LYS A 316 14.18 -4.58 -6.54
C LYS A 316 15.42 -4.15 -5.76
N THR A 317 15.27 -4.06 -4.45
CA THR A 317 16.37 -3.80 -3.52
C THR A 317 16.23 -4.69 -2.30
N LYS A 318 17.34 -5.09 -1.69
CA LYS A 318 17.32 -5.95 -0.50
C LYS A 318 16.98 -5.12 0.73
N VAL A 319 16.13 -5.63 1.62
CA VAL A 319 15.79 -4.94 2.89
C VAL A 319 17.04 -4.60 3.70
N ARG A 320 17.99 -5.55 3.78
CA ARG A 320 19.27 -5.38 4.49
C ARG A 320 20.14 -4.22 4.01
N ALA A 321 19.91 -3.70 2.79
CA ALA A 321 20.61 -2.51 2.31
C ALA A 321 20.16 -1.23 3.05
N TRP A 322 18.92 -1.24 3.57
CA TRP A 322 18.29 -0.10 4.25
C TRP A 322 18.19 -0.31 5.76
N ASP A 323 18.28 -1.56 6.20
CA ASP A 323 18.38 -1.94 7.61
C ASP A 323 19.18 -3.24 7.77
N PRO A 324 20.50 -3.16 8.07
CA PRO A 324 21.35 -4.33 8.23
C PRO A 324 20.93 -5.30 9.35
N SER A 325 20.07 -4.86 10.29
CA SER A 325 19.58 -5.72 11.37
C SER A 325 18.55 -6.77 10.91
N GLN A 326 18.02 -6.63 9.70
CA GLN A 326 17.03 -7.50 9.09
C GLN A 326 17.72 -8.66 8.36
N LEU A 327 18.26 -9.61 9.13
CA LEU A 327 18.93 -10.83 8.62
C LEU A 327 17.98 -12.00 8.41
#